data_AF-A0A4S8QJ32-F1
#
_entry.id   AF-A0A4S8QJ32-F1
#
_cell.length_a   1.000
_cell.length_b   1.000
_cell.length_c   1.000
_cell.angle_alpha   90.00
_cell.angle_beta   90.00
_cell.angle_gamma   90.00
#
_symmetry.space_group_name_H-M   'P 1'
#
loop_
_entity.id
_entity.type
_entity.pdbx_description
1 polymer ?
#
loop_
_entity_poly.entity_id
_entity_poly.type
_entity_poly.pdbx_seq_one_letter_code
_entity_poly.pdbx_strand_id
1 'polypeptide(L)'
;MNTMIPIEISERLYRYIQQRAVPLEDSVDSVLTRLLGLDDDTSSTTPSTPNTSSATKGALAPLIRAGLLREGDDLRWNRTKKGVAYSAKVGPDGTIRLESGQLADSPSGAAVAVANGNHPGWNVWVHVDSGLSLAELRSQVAPVATEPVPERPTWQSQLGDVLGRLPHGTWTSYGDLGRLLGRNPRELGNYLGTTKVLNAHRVLQHNGRISPSFRWIEEDRGDIREVLRREGVFTTSSEVAPPESRLHVEDLRELKEGV
;
A
#
# COMPACT_ATOMS: atom_id res chain seq x y z
N MET A 1 3.27 -12.62 1.65
CA MET A 1 2.14 -13.40 1.12
C MET A 1 1.67 -12.66 -0.11
N ASN A 2 1.84 -13.20 -1.32
CA ASN A 2 1.22 -12.63 -2.51
C ASN A 2 -0.29 -12.83 -2.35
N THR A 3 -1.03 -11.74 -2.21
CA THR A 3 -2.49 -11.79 -2.21
C THR A 3 -2.93 -12.10 -3.64
N MET A 4 -3.49 -13.30 -3.85
CA MET A 4 -4.14 -13.65 -5.11
C MET A 4 -5.43 -12.84 -5.24
N ILE A 5 -5.44 -11.87 -6.15
CA ILE A 5 -6.62 -11.07 -6.46
C ILE A 5 -7.27 -11.67 -7.71
N PRO A 6 -8.55 -12.11 -7.66
CA PRO A 6 -9.23 -12.58 -8.85
C PRO A 6 -9.44 -11.41 -9.81
N ILE A 7 -8.97 -11.57 -11.06
CA ILE A 7 -9.17 -10.61 -12.13
C ILE A 7 -9.94 -11.27 -13.27
N GLU A 8 -10.88 -10.55 -13.86
CA GLU A 8 -11.54 -10.98 -15.10
C GLU A 8 -10.77 -10.43 -16.30
N ILE A 9 -10.45 -11.31 -17.25
CA ILE A 9 -9.78 -10.96 -18.51
C ILE A 9 -10.58 -11.50 -19.69
N SER A 10 -10.44 -10.86 -20.86
CA SER A 10 -11.11 -11.35 -22.07
C SER A 10 -10.55 -12.70 -22.52
N GLU A 11 -11.39 -13.53 -23.14
CA GLU A 11 -10.99 -14.84 -23.68
C GLU A 11 -9.82 -14.72 -24.68
N ARG A 12 -9.81 -13.65 -25.49
CA ARG A 12 -8.71 -13.35 -26.41
C ARG A 12 -7.38 -13.15 -25.67
N LEU A 13 -7.40 -12.43 -24.55
CA LEU A 13 -6.21 -12.18 -23.74
C LEU A 13 -5.77 -13.46 -23.01
N TYR A 14 -6.73 -14.24 -22.48
CA TYR A 14 -6.43 -15.53 -21.86
C TYR A 14 -5.73 -16.50 -22.83
N ARG A 15 -6.23 -16.63 -24.07
CA ARG A 15 -5.56 -17.43 -25.11
C ARG A 15 -4.16 -16.91 -25.45
N TYR A 16 -3.98 -15.60 -25.49
CA TYR A 16 -2.67 -14.98 -25.76
C TYR A 16 -1.64 -15.31 -24.67
N ILE A 17 -2.08 -15.36 -23.41
CA ILE A 17 -1.25 -15.76 -22.26
C ILE A 17 -0.93 -17.26 -22.33
N GLN A 18 -1.95 -18.11 -22.56
CA GLN A 18 -1.76 -19.57 -22.66
C GLN A 18 -0.76 -19.98 -23.75
N GLN A 19 -0.76 -19.31 -24.91
CA GLN A 19 0.18 -19.59 -26.01
C GLN A 19 1.64 -19.30 -25.66
N ARG A 20 1.91 -18.53 -24.61
CA ARG A 20 3.26 -18.11 -24.18
C ARG A 20 3.70 -18.75 -22.86
N ALA A 21 2.86 -19.60 -22.28
CA ALA A 21 3.18 -20.40 -21.11
C ALA A 21 4.00 -21.62 -21.53
N VAL A 22 5.06 -21.94 -20.78
CA VAL A 22 5.68 -23.27 -20.86
C VAL A 22 4.78 -24.26 -20.11
N PRO A 23 4.27 -25.32 -20.76
CA PRO A 23 3.38 -26.28 -20.11
C PRO A 23 4.03 -26.89 -18.85
N LEU A 24 3.27 -26.98 -17.75
CA LEU A 24 3.67 -27.57 -16.45
C LEU A 24 4.74 -26.81 -15.64
N GLU A 25 5.39 -25.80 -16.22
CA GLU A 25 6.40 -24.97 -15.54
C GLU A 25 5.87 -23.59 -15.18
N ASP A 26 5.05 -23.00 -16.05
CA ASP A 26 4.58 -21.62 -15.90
C ASP A 26 3.17 -21.53 -15.27
N SER A 27 3.03 -20.63 -14.31
CA SER A 27 1.73 -20.15 -13.85
C SER A 27 1.27 -18.97 -14.71
N VAL A 28 -0.04 -18.68 -14.72
CA VAL A 28 -0.56 -17.49 -15.42
C VAL A 28 0.11 -16.20 -14.92
N ASP A 29 0.41 -16.15 -13.62
CA ASP A 29 1.09 -15.03 -12.97
C ASP A 29 2.55 -14.88 -13.45
N SER A 30 3.29 -15.99 -13.61
CA SER A 30 4.68 -15.95 -14.10
C SER A 30 4.77 -15.52 -15.57
N VAL A 31 3.84 -15.98 -16.41
CA VAL A 31 3.77 -15.54 -17.81
C VAL A 31 3.42 -14.06 -17.92
N LEU A 32 2.51 -13.58 -17.06
CA LEU A 32 2.12 -12.17 -17.01
C LEU A 32 3.27 -11.28 -16.52
N THR A 33 3.96 -11.68 -15.47
CA THR A 33 5.11 -10.95 -14.90
C THR A 33 6.20 -10.79 -15.96
N ARG A 34 6.50 -11.87 -16.68
CA ARG A 34 7.45 -11.90 -17.80
C ARG A 34 7.02 -11.07 -19.00
N LEU A 35 5.75 -11.15 -19.41
CA LEU A 35 5.21 -10.34 -20.51
C LEU A 35 5.22 -8.84 -20.19
N LEU A 36 5.11 -8.48 -18.91
CA LEU A 36 5.08 -7.10 -18.44
C LEU A 36 6.47 -6.57 -18.06
N GLY A 37 7.53 -7.40 -18.16
CA GLY A 37 8.90 -7.03 -17.80
C GLY A 37 9.06 -6.73 -16.31
N LEU A 38 8.27 -7.39 -15.46
CA LEU A 38 8.30 -7.25 -13.99
C LEU A 38 9.27 -8.24 -13.32
N ASP A 39 10.03 -8.99 -14.13
CA ASP A 39 11.04 -9.96 -13.69
C ASP A 39 12.35 -9.26 -13.31
N ASP A 40 12.40 -8.57 -12.17
CA ASP A 40 13.68 -8.21 -11.54
C ASP A 40 14.16 -9.39 -10.66
N ASP A 41 15.15 -10.13 -11.17
CA ASP A 41 16.03 -11.09 -10.49
C ASP A 41 15.38 -12.14 -9.54
N THR A 42 14.81 -13.21 -10.11
CA THR A 42 14.53 -14.45 -9.36
C THR A 42 14.87 -15.71 -10.15
N SER A 43 16.14 -16.09 -10.13
CA SER A 43 16.52 -17.49 -10.35
C SER A 43 16.58 -18.23 -9.01
N SER A 44 15.69 -19.23 -8.89
CA SER A 44 15.80 -20.45 -8.08
C SER A 44 15.59 -20.43 -6.54
N THR A 45 14.55 -21.19 -6.16
CA THR A 45 14.40 -22.00 -4.93
C THR A 45 13.64 -21.36 -3.75
N THR A 46 12.39 -21.82 -3.57
CA THR A 46 11.62 -21.74 -2.30
C THR A 46 12.35 -22.46 -1.16
N PRO A 47 12.10 -22.19 0.15
CA PRO A 47 10.92 -21.52 0.70
C PRO A 47 11.22 -20.41 1.75
N SER A 48 10.21 -19.54 1.96
CA SER A 48 9.84 -18.87 3.24
C SER A 48 9.61 -17.35 3.13
N THR A 49 8.36 -16.95 3.36
CA THR A 49 7.97 -15.61 3.88
C THR A 49 8.50 -15.43 5.32
N PRO A 50 8.66 -14.21 5.89
CA PRO A 50 8.40 -12.88 5.37
C PRO A 50 9.61 -11.93 5.35
N ASN A 51 9.68 -11.15 4.27
CA ASN A 51 10.41 -9.89 4.22
C ASN A 51 9.77 -8.90 5.21
N THR A 52 10.55 -8.47 6.21
CA THR A 52 10.40 -7.14 6.80
C THR A 52 11.76 -6.49 6.69
N SER A 53 11.93 -5.76 5.60
CA SER A 53 13.05 -4.88 5.36
C SER A 53 13.01 -3.73 6.37
N SER A 54 13.77 -3.85 7.45
CA SER A 54 14.39 -2.69 8.09
C SER A 54 15.76 -3.08 8.59
N ALA A 55 16.74 -2.99 7.69
CA ALA A 55 18.14 -3.11 8.04
C ALA A 55 18.52 -2.03 9.08
N THR A 56 19.31 -2.48 10.06
CA THR A 56 20.39 -1.77 10.77
C THR A 56 20.19 -1.37 12.23
N LYS A 57 19.07 -1.67 12.91
CA LYS A 57 19.02 -1.69 14.39
C LYS A 57 18.14 -2.83 14.87
N GLY A 58 18.62 -3.65 15.80
CA GLY A 58 17.92 -4.82 16.30
C GLY A 58 16.55 -4.47 16.89
N ALA A 59 15.65 -5.46 16.94
CA ALA A 59 14.26 -5.25 17.30
C ALA A 59 14.04 -4.62 18.70
N LEU A 60 15.02 -4.71 19.62
CA LEU A 60 14.97 -4.08 20.94
C LEU A 60 15.47 -2.63 20.96
N ALA A 61 16.02 -2.11 19.86
CA ALA A 61 16.57 -0.75 19.80
C ALA A 61 15.56 0.35 20.19
N PRO A 62 14.25 0.25 19.90
CA PRO A 62 13.27 1.19 20.42
C PRO A 62 13.13 1.15 21.95
N LEU A 63 13.21 -0.02 22.57
CA LEU A 63 13.13 -0.21 24.02
C LEU A 63 14.37 0.37 24.72
N ILE A 64 15.55 0.15 24.14
CA ILE A 64 16.81 0.73 24.63
C ILE A 64 16.78 2.25 24.54
N ARG A 65 16.34 2.81 23.40
CA ARG A 65 16.20 4.28 23.23
C ARG A 65 15.20 4.89 24.19
N ALA A 66 14.13 4.18 24.53
CA ALA A 66 13.15 4.61 25.53
C ALA A 66 13.67 4.48 26.98
N GLY A 67 14.86 3.91 27.19
CA GLY A 67 15.43 3.66 28.51
C GLY A 67 14.75 2.54 29.29
N LEU A 68 13.89 1.75 28.65
CA LEU A 68 13.17 0.62 29.26
C LEU A 68 14.01 -0.66 29.33
N LEU A 69 15.04 -0.75 28.48
CA LEU A 69 16.05 -1.80 28.48
C LEU A 69 17.44 -1.18 28.35
N ARG A 70 18.46 -1.89 28.81
CA ARG A 70 19.87 -1.57 28.65
C ARG A 70 20.60 -2.75 28.03
N GLU A 71 21.68 -2.45 27.33
CA GLU A 71 22.55 -3.50 26.82
C GLU A 71 23.16 -4.29 27.99
N GLY A 72 23.12 -5.63 27.88
CA GLY A 72 23.56 -6.54 28.93
C GLY A 72 22.44 -7.04 29.86
N ASP A 73 21.25 -6.44 29.81
CA ASP A 73 20.09 -6.83 30.63
C ASP A 73 19.72 -8.30 30.40
N ASP A 74 19.30 -8.95 31.47
CA ASP A 74 18.94 -10.37 31.45
C ASP A 74 17.49 -10.58 31.01
N LEU A 75 17.33 -11.43 30.00
CA LEU A 75 16.06 -11.91 29.48
C LEU A 75 15.90 -13.39 29.83
N ARG A 76 14.76 -13.76 30.38
CA ARG A 76 14.45 -15.13 30.76
C ARG A 76 13.15 -15.58 30.14
N TRP A 77 13.15 -16.79 29.59
CA TRP A 77 11.95 -17.47 29.17
C TRP A 77 11.78 -18.74 30.00
N ASN A 78 10.74 -18.80 30.83
CA ASN A 78 10.41 -19.98 31.62
C ASN A 78 9.31 -20.81 30.95
N ARG A 79 9.62 -22.07 30.60
CA ARG A 79 8.67 -23.02 30.05
C ARG A 79 8.21 -23.98 31.15
N THR A 80 7.35 -23.49 32.05
CA THR A 80 6.86 -24.20 33.24
C THR A 80 6.31 -25.60 32.94
N LYS A 81 5.62 -25.79 31.80
CA LYS A 81 5.09 -27.11 31.38
C LYS A 81 6.16 -28.14 30.99
N LYS A 82 7.38 -27.71 30.65
CA LYS A 82 8.50 -28.59 30.31
C LYS A 82 9.65 -28.52 31.32
N GLY A 83 9.56 -27.68 32.35
CA GLY A 83 10.60 -27.50 33.36
C GLY A 83 11.92 -26.89 32.83
N VAL A 84 11.90 -26.29 31.64
CA VAL A 84 13.10 -25.70 31.00
C VAL A 84 13.01 -24.17 31.06
N ALA A 85 14.10 -23.53 31.49
CA ALA A 85 14.26 -22.08 31.40
C ALA A 85 15.40 -21.75 30.44
N TYR A 86 15.15 -20.80 29.54
CA TYR A 86 16.16 -20.26 28.64
C TYR A 86 16.56 -18.87 29.11
N SER A 87 17.85 -18.58 29.02
CA SER A 87 18.43 -17.29 29.37
C SER A 87 19.04 -16.65 28.12
N ALA A 88 18.82 -15.35 27.98
CA ALA A 88 19.41 -14.53 26.94
C ALA A 88 19.75 -13.15 27.52
N LYS A 89 20.60 -12.39 26.84
CA LYS A 89 20.95 -11.02 27.21
C LYS A 89 20.61 -10.06 26.10
N VAL A 90 20.31 -8.81 26.44
CA VAL A 90 20.19 -7.74 25.44
C VAL A 90 21.59 -7.48 24.86
N GLY A 91 21.74 -7.69 23.55
CA GLY A 91 22.96 -7.46 22.81
C GLY A 91 23.08 -6.00 22.31
N PRO A 92 24.24 -5.65 21.71
CA PRO A 92 24.46 -4.31 21.18
C PRO A 92 23.44 -3.98 20.09
N ASP A 93 23.10 -2.69 19.96
CA ASP A 93 22.18 -2.17 18.95
C ASP A 93 20.75 -2.75 19.00
N GLY A 94 20.36 -3.35 20.14
CA GLY A 94 19.02 -3.94 20.32
C GLY A 94 18.86 -5.35 19.76
N THR A 95 19.96 -6.09 19.60
CA THR A 95 19.95 -7.53 19.32
C THR A 95 19.70 -8.34 20.61
N ILE A 96 19.48 -9.64 20.49
CA ILE A 96 19.38 -10.57 21.63
C ILE A 96 20.52 -11.57 21.53
N ARG A 97 21.38 -11.60 22.55
CA ARG A 97 22.48 -12.55 22.69
C ARG A 97 22.02 -13.76 23.49
N LEU A 98 21.98 -14.92 22.85
CA LEU A 98 21.67 -16.19 23.50
C LEU A 98 22.86 -16.69 24.33
N GLU A 99 22.62 -17.61 25.27
CA GLU A 99 23.68 -18.27 26.05
C GLU A 99 24.68 -19.02 25.17
N SER A 100 24.24 -19.53 24.01
CA SER A 100 25.11 -20.15 23.00
C SER A 100 26.09 -19.17 22.33
N GLY A 101 26.00 -17.87 22.63
CA GLY A 101 26.79 -16.80 22.01
C GLY A 101 26.18 -16.26 20.71
N GLN A 102 25.13 -16.89 20.17
CA GLN A 102 24.47 -16.44 18.95
C GLN A 102 23.72 -15.12 19.19
N LEU A 103 23.88 -14.17 18.27
CA LEU A 103 23.11 -12.94 18.23
C LEU A 103 21.90 -13.11 17.30
N ALA A 104 20.73 -12.71 17.79
CA ALA A 104 19.50 -12.70 17.03
C ALA A 104 18.98 -11.26 16.91
N ASP A 105 18.63 -10.86 15.69
CA ASP A 105 18.11 -9.51 15.42
C ASP A 105 16.68 -9.29 15.89
N SER A 106 15.99 -10.37 16.32
CA SER A 106 14.62 -10.32 16.83
C SER A 106 14.33 -11.30 17.97
N PRO A 107 13.37 -10.97 18.87
CA PRO A 107 12.86 -11.87 19.91
C PRO A 107 12.37 -13.22 19.38
N SER A 108 11.75 -13.24 18.21
CA SER A 108 11.26 -14.47 17.57
C SER A 108 12.41 -15.32 17.05
N GLY A 109 13.42 -14.70 16.43
CA GLY A 109 14.64 -15.41 16.01
C GLY A 109 15.39 -16.02 17.20
N ALA A 110 15.48 -15.29 18.30
CA ALA A 110 16.04 -15.80 19.57
C ALA A 110 15.26 -17.01 20.09
N ALA A 111 13.92 -16.95 20.08
CA ALA A 111 13.06 -18.03 20.56
C ALA A 111 13.14 -19.29 19.66
N VAL A 112 13.20 -19.11 18.35
CA VAL A 112 13.37 -20.22 17.38
C VAL A 112 14.69 -20.92 17.62
N ALA A 113 15.77 -20.17 17.80
CA ALA A 113 17.12 -20.72 17.98
C ALA A 113 17.29 -21.54 19.27
N VAL A 114 16.55 -21.23 20.34
CA VAL A 114 16.65 -21.97 21.62
C VAL A 114 15.63 -23.09 21.78
N ALA A 115 14.46 -23.00 21.14
CA ALA A 115 13.34 -23.92 21.40
C ALA A 115 12.88 -24.76 20.19
N ASN A 116 13.47 -24.56 19.00
CA ASN A 116 13.14 -25.24 17.74
C ASN A 116 11.62 -25.24 17.45
N GLY A 117 11.14 -24.16 16.83
CA GLY A 117 9.74 -24.00 16.43
C GLY A 117 9.28 -22.54 16.40
N ASN A 118 8.14 -22.27 15.77
CA ASN A 118 7.57 -20.92 15.73
C ASN A 118 6.98 -20.54 17.08
N HIS A 119 7.52 -19.49 17.71
CA HIS A 119 7.11 -19.02 19.03
C HIS A 119 6.84 -17.51 18.99
N PRO A 120 5.86 -17.01 19.76
CA PRO A 120 5.59 -15.58 19.89
C PRO A 120 6.70 -14.90 20.71
N GLY A 121 7.84 -14.63 20.08
CA GLY A 121 9.09 -14.18 20.72
C GLY A 121 8.93 -13.02 21.68
N TRP A 122 8.07 -12.04 21.37
CA TRP A 122 7.84 -10.87 22.21
C TRP A 122 7.16 -11.17 23.55
N ASN A 123 6.36 -12.24 23.62
CA ASN A 123 5.59 -12.59 24.81
C ASN A 123 6.32 -13.58 25.72
N VAL A 124 7.30 -14.30 25.19
CA VAL A 124 7.99 -15.38 25.92
C VAL A 124 9.21 -14.90 26.68
N TRP A 125 9.90 -13.88 26.17
CA TRP A 125 11.05 -13.28 26.83
C TRP A 125 10.59 -12.27 27.87
N VAL A 126 10.94 -12.53 29.12
CA VAL A 126 10.66 -11.66 30.27
C VAL A 126 11.98 -11.01 30.70
N HIS A 127 11.97 -9.69 30.80
CA HIS A 127 13.10 -8.95 31.35
C HIS A 127 13.16 -9.17 32.86
N VAL A 128 14.31 -9.63 33.34
CA VAL A 128 14.48 -10.05 34.75
C VAL A 128 14.32 -8.90 35.71
N ASP A 129 14.87 -7.73 35.39
CA ASP A 129 14.86 -6.59 36.32
C ASP A 129 13.50 -5.91 36.40
N SER A 130 12.77 -5.81 35.28
CA SER A 130 11.43 -5.23 35.28
C SER A 130 10.32 -6.25 35.57
N GLY A 131 10.60 -7.55 35.44
CA GLY A 131 9.61 -8.63 35.56
C GLY A 131 8.57 -8.66 34.42
N LEU A 132 8.73 -7.83 33.39
CA LEU A 132 7.78 -7.66 32.30
C LEU A 132 8.25 -8.36 31.03
N SER A 133 7.29 -8.84 30.23
CA SER A 133 7.59 -9.35 28.89
C SER A 133 8.06 -8.22 27.97
N LEU A 134 8.83 -8.56 26.93
CA LEU A 134 9.22 -7.60 25.90
C LEU A 134 8.01 -6.95 25.21
N ALA A 135 6.89 -7.68 25.10
CA ALA A 135 5.63 -7.15 24.58
C ALA A 135 5.04 -6.04 25.48
N GLU A 136 5.09 -6.22 26.80
CA GLU A 136 4.62 -5.23 27.77
C GLU A 136 5.56 -4.03 27.90
N LEU A 137 6.87 -4.24 27.77
CA LEU A 137 7.81 -3.12 27.66
C LEU A 137 7.58 -2.34 26.37
N ARG A 138 7.26 -3.03 25.26
CA ARG A 138 6.96 -2.41 23.98
C ARG A 138 5.67 -1.60 24.02
N SER A 139 4.64 -2.04 24.75
CA SER A 139 3.42 -1.24 24.92
C SER A 139 3.62 0.00 25.78
N GLN A 140 4.67 0.05 26.60
CA GLN A 140 5.04 1.21 27.41
C GLN A 140 5.91 2.23 26.69
N VAL A 141 6.52 1.86 25.57
CA VAL A 141 7.05 2.86 24.66
C VAL A 141 5.85 3.59 24.09
N ALA A 142 5.58 4.78 24.62
CA ALA A 142 4.67 5.72 23.99
C ALA A 142 5.02 5.75 22.50
N PRO A 143 4.05 5.63 21.58
CA PRO A 143 4.36 5.76 20.17
C PRO A 143 5.13 7.07 20.06
N VAL A 144 6.39 6.99 19.60
CA VAL A 144 7.17 8.18 19.26
C VAL A 144 6.18 8.98 18.43
N ALA A 145 5.78 10.14 18.94
CA ALA A 145 5.01 11.09 18.17
C ALA A 145 5.92 11.39 16.99
N THR A 146 5.72 10.65 15.90
CA THR A 146 6.28 10.98 14.61
C THR A 146 5.87 12.42 14.44
N GLU A 147 6.83 13.34 14.49
CA GLU A 147 6.64 14.64 13.86
C GLU A 147 5.97 14.33 12.52
N PRO A 148 4.84 14.98 12.20
CA PRO A 148 4.14 14.67 10.97
C PRO A 148 5.15 14.84 9.85
N VAL A 149 5.63 13.70 9.32
CA VAL A 149 6.34 13.66 8.05
C VAL A 149 5.42 14.45 7.14
N PRO A 150 5.87 15.53 6.49
CA PRO A 150 4.99 16.32 5.62
C PRO A 150 4.33 15.32 4.68
N GLU A 151 3.04 15.06 4.90
CA GLU A 151 2.37 13.95 4.26
C GLU A 151 2.45 14.25 2.78
N ARG A 152 3.11 13.37 2.02
CA ARG A 152 3.07 13.49 0.57
C ARG A 152 1.59 13.54 0.20
N PRO A 153 1.14 14.57 -0.54
CA PRO A 153 -0.28 14.77 -0.76
C PRO A 153 -0.88 13.49 -1.32
N THR A 154 -1.93 13.00 -0.67
CA THR A 154 -2.59 11.76 -1.07
C THR A 154 -3.15 11.92 -2.48
N TRP A 155 -3.35 10.81 -3.21
CA TRP A 155 -3.89 10.90 -4.57
C TRP A 155 -5.30 11.51 -4.57
N GLN A 156 -6.06 11.36 -3.47
CA GLN A 156 -7.36 11.99 -3.27
C GLN A 156 -7.26 13.52 -3.20
N SER A 157 -6.29 14.03 -2.43
CA SER A 157 -6.02 15.47 -2.35
C SER A 157 -5.56 16.02 -3.71
N GLN A 158 -4.67 15.30 -4.40
CA GLN A 158 -4.22 15.67 -5.74
C GLN A 158 -5.37 15.65 -6.77
N LEU A 159 -6.26 14.66 -6.71
CA LEU A 159 -7.46 14.61 -7.56
C LEU A 159 -8.37 15.82 -7.32
N GLY A 160 -8.61 16.16 -6.05
CA GLY A 160 -9.43 17.32 -5.68
C GLY A 160 -8.85 18.64 -6.18
N ASP A 161 -7.53 18.82 -6.06
CA ASP A 161 -6.82 20.01 -6.55
C ASP A 161 -6.91 20.13 -8.08
N VAL A 162 -6.59 19.06 -8.82
CA VAL A 162 -6.67 19.04 -10.29
C VAL A 162 -8.09 19.32 -10.78
N LEU A 163 -9.09 18.64 -10.21
CA LEU A 163 -10.49 18.85 -10.61
C LEU A 163 -11.00 20.24 -10.23
N GLY A 164 -10.57 20.79 -9.09
CA GLY A 164 -10.89 22.14 -8.66
C GLY A 164 -10.36 23.23 -9.60
N ARG A 165 -9.26 22.94 -10.30
CA ARG A 165 -8.60 23.86 -11.26
C ARG A 165 -9.07 23.69 -12.71
N LEU A 166 -9.96 22.75 -13.01
CA LEU A 166 -10.44 22.56 -14.39
C LEU A 166 -11.08 23.84 -14.94
N PRO A 167 -10.56 24.40 -16.04
CA PRO A 167 -11.17 25.56 -16.69
C PRO A 167 -12.61 25.30 -17.09
N HIS A 168 -13.42 26.36 -17.13
CA HIS A 168 -14.79 26.29 -17.64
C HIS A 168 -14.80 25.82 -19.11
N GLY A 169 -15.82 25.05 -19.50
CA GLY A 169 -15.94 24.50 -20.85
C GLY A 169 -15.05 23.28 -21.15
N THR A 170 -14.15 22.89 -20.24
CA THR A 170 -13.27 21.73 -20.43
C THR A 170 -13.77 20.48 -19.72
N TRP A 171 -13.32 19.32 -20.17
CA TRP A 171 -13.57 18.04 -19.53
C TRP A 171 -12.32 17.17 -19.54
N THR A 172 -12.30 16.12 -18.73
CA THR A 172 -11.22 15.12 -18.77
C THR A 172 -11.78 13.72 -18.63
N SER A 173 -10.96 12.70 -18.88
CA SER A 173 -11.40 11.31 -18.76
C SER A 173 -10.87 10.63 -17.49
N TYR A 174 -11.60 9.62 -17.01
CA TYR A 174 -11.10 8.72 -15.95
C TYR A 174 -9.75 8.10 -16.31
N GLY A 175 -9.48 7.89 -17.60
CA GLY A 175 -8.22 7.35 -18.09
C GLY A 175 -7.04 8.32 -17.92
N ASP A 176 -7.26 9.61 -18.22
CA ASP A 176 -6.21 10.63 -18.12
C ASP A 176 -5.88 10.94 -16.66
N LEU A 177 -6.91 11.06 -15.80
CA LEU A 177 -6.73 11.18 -14.35
C LEU A 177 -6.03 9.96 -13.75
N GLY A 178 -6.37 8.75 -14.22
CA GLY A 178 -5.71 7.52 -13.78
C GLY A 178 -4.22 7.51 -14.09
N ARG A 179 -3.85 7.91 -15.32
CA ARG A 179 -2.43 8.03 -15.71
C ARG A 179 -1.70 9.11 -14.93
N LEU A 180 -2.31 10.28 -14.73
CA LEU A 180 -1.72 11.38 -13.97
C LEU A 180 -1.41 10.98 -12.52
N LEU A 181 -2.37 10.32 -11.86
CA LEU A 181 -2.30 10.01 -10.43
C LEU A 181 -1.68 8.63 -10.12
N GLY A 182 -1.36 7.84 -11.15
CA GLY A 182 -0.90 6.46 -10.99
C GLY A 182 -1.98 5.54 -10.41
N ARG A 183 -3.24 5.75 -10.79
CA ARG A 183 -4.43 5.02 -10.27
C ARG A 183 -5.23 4.37 -11.38
N ASN A 184 -6.00 3.34 -11.00
CA ASN A 184 -6.92 2.70 -11.92
C ASN A 184 -8.14 3.60 -12.17
N PRO A 185 -8.56 3.83 -13.43
CA PRO A 185 -9.79 4.57 -13.75
C PRO A 185 -11.05 4.09 -13.01
N ARG A 186 -11.16 2.79 -12.75
CA ARG A 186 -12.28 2.21 -11.97
C ARG A 186 -12.25 2.63 -10.50
N GLU A 187 -11.06 2.68 -9.90
CA GLU A 187 -10.87 3.14 -8.52
C GLU A 187 -11.29 4.61 -8.38
N LEU A 188 -10.89 5.45 -9.35
CA LEU A 188 -11.31 6.85 -9.42
C LEU A 188 -12.83 6.98 -9.57
N GLY A 189 -13.45 6.17 -10.43
CA GLY A 189 -14.90 6.15 -10.61
C GLY A 189 -15.65 5.78 -9.33
N ASN A 190 -15.19 4.75 -8.62
CA ASN A 190 -15.76 4.35 -7.34
C ASN A 190 -15.66 5.47 -6.30
N TYR A 191 -14.49 6.12 -6.21
CA TYR A 191 -14.25 7.21 -5.27
C TYR A 191 -15.11 8.44 -5.59
N LEU A 192 -15.15 8.89 -6.84
CA LEU A 192 -16.00 10.01 -7.29
C LEU A 192 -17.50 9.69 -7.15
N GLY A 193 -17.87 8.41 -7.19
CA GLY A 193 -19.23 7.95 -6.96
C GLY A 193 -19.63 7.88 -5.48
N THR A 194 -18.72 8.07 -4.52
CA THR A 194 -19.01 8.02 -3.08
C THR A 194 -18.58 9.27 -2.33
N THR A 195 -17.74 10.10 -2.93
CA THR A 195 -17.12 11.26 -2.27
C THR A 195 -17.40 12.53 -3.06
N LYS A 196 -17.76 13.59 -2.35
CA LYS A 196 -17.96 14.91 -2.96
C LYS A 196 -16.62 15.49 -3.39
N VAL A 197 -16.50 15.75 -4.70
CA VAL A 197 -15.32 16.39 -5.29
C VAL A 197 -15.80 17.47 -6.26
N LEU A 198 -15.16 18.63 -6.23
CA LEU A 198 -15.46 19.73 -7.15
C LEU A 198 -15.29 19.27 -8.60
N ASN A 199 -16.18 19.72 -9.47
CA ASN A 199 -16.15 19.43 -10.91
C ASN A 199 -16.11 17.93 -11.29
N ALA A 200 -16.51 17.02 -10.39
CA ALA A 200 -16.55 15.58 -10.66
C ALA A 200 -17.42 15.20 -11.87
N HIS A 201 -18.44 16.00 -12.17
CA HIS A 201 -19.31 15.83 -13.35
C HIS A 201 -18.62 16.11 -14.69
N ARG A 202 -17.46 16.78 -14.69
CA ARG A 202 -16.63 17.00 -15.89
C ARG A 202 -15.67 15.84 -16.17
N VAL A 203 -15.72 14.77 -15.37
CA VAL A 203 -14.97 13.53 -15.60
C VAL A 203 -15.84 12.58 -16.42
N LEU A 204 -15.45 12.39 -17.68
CA LEU A 204 -16.22 11.61 -18.66
C LEU A 204 -15.51 10.31 -19.02
N GLN A 205 -16.20 9.46 -19.76
CA GLN A 205 -15.58 8.31 -20.42
C GLN A 205 -14.60 8.77 -21.50
N HIS A 206 -13.68 7.89 -21.92
CA HIS A 206 -12.65 8.21 -22.91
C HIS A 206 -13.21 8.65 -24.28
N ASN A 207 -14.49 8.39 -24.55
CA ASN A 207 -15.20 8.75 -25.77
C ASN A 207 -16.02 10.05 -25.63
N GLY A 208 -15.86 10.81 -24.53
CA GLY A 208 -16.58 12.06 -24.29
C GLY A 208 -18.04 11.86 -23.83
N ARG A 209 -18.45 10.65 -23.44
CA ARG A 209 -19.79 10.39 -22.90
C ARG A 209 -19.79 10.43 -21.37
N ILE A 210 -20.91 10.85 -20.81
CA ILE A 210 -21.16 10.73 -19.36
C ILE A 210 -21.17 9.24 -18.97
N SER A 211 -20.57 8.94 -17.81
CA SER A 211 -20.64 7.58 -17.25
C SER A 211 -22.11 7.19 -16.97
N PRO A 212 -22.59 6.02 -17.42
CA PRO A 212 -23.95 5.55 -17.10
C PRO A 212 -24.23 5.44 -15.60
N SER A 213 -23.18 5.25 -14.80
CA SER A 213 -23.25 5.15 -13.34
C SER A 213 -23.04 6.49 -12.64
N PHE A 214 -23.02 7.60 -13.37
CA PHE A 214 -22.90 8.93 -12.78
C PHE A 214 -24.10 9.21 -11.85
N ARG A 215 -23.81 9.78 -10.69
CA ARG A 215 -24.79 10.28 -9.75
C ARG A 215 -24.23 11.51 -9.03
N TRP A 216 -25.12 12.43 -8.68
CA TRP A 216 -24.76 13.52 -7.78
C TRP A 216 -24.51 13.00 -6.36
N ILE A 217 -23.53 13.57 -5.68
CA ILE A 217 -23.18 13.24 -4.29
C ILE A 217 -23.59 14.42 -3.41
N GLU A 218 -24.35 14.14 -2.36
CA GLU A 218 -24.96 15.08 -1.40
C GLU A 218 -26.00 16.06 -1.97
N GLU A 219 -25.77 16.65 -3.14
CA GLU A 219 -26.60 17.71 -3.71
C GLU A 219 -27.01 17.35 -5.14
N ASP A 220 -28.30 17.12 -5.35
CA ASP A 220 -28.85 16.93 -6.70
C ASP A 220 -28.92 18.28 -7.44
N ARG A 221 -28.17 18.40 -8.54
CA ARG A 221 -28.12 19.60 -9.38
C ARG A 221 -28.95 19.47 -10.66
N GLY A 222 -29.81 18.46 -10.75
CA GLY A 222 -30.65 18.20 -11.91
C GLY A 222 -29.95 17.36 -12.98
N ASP A 223 -30.42 17.43 -14.24
CA ASP A 223 -29.83 16.66 -15.33
C ASP A 223 -28.38 17.10 -15.58
N ILE A 224 -27.43 16.19 -15.38
CA ILE A 224 -26.01 16.39 -15.67
C ILE A 224 -25.76 16.93 -17.07
N ARG A 225 -26.56 16.53 -18.07
CA ARG A 225 -26.41 17.02 -19.45
C ARG A 225 -26.67 18.52 -19.54
N GLU A 226 -27.72 19.01 -18.87
CA GLU A 226 -28.05 20.43 -18.86
C GLU A 226 -26.98 21.24 -18.12
N VAL A 227 -26.47 20.71 -17.00
CA VAL A 227 -25.37 21.32 -16.25
C VAL A 227 -24.12 21.44 -17.13
N LEU A 228 -23.71 20.35 -17.79
CA LEU A 228 -22.53 20.35 -18.65
C LEU A 228 -22.70 21.23 -19.91
N ARG A 229 -23.91 21.37 -20.46
CA ARG A 229 -24.19 22.34 -21.55
C ARG A 229 -24.07 23.77 -21.07
N ARG A 230 -24.65 24.11 -19.92
CA ARG A 230 -24.56 25.45 -19.33
C ARG A 230 -23.12 25.85 -19.03
N GLU A 231 -22.29 24.87 -18.69
CA GLU A 231 -20.86 25.07 -18.47
C GLU A 231 -20.01 25.08 -19.74
N GLY A 232 -20.61 24.87 -20.92
CA GLY A 232 -19.92 24.87 -22.22
C GLY A 232 -19.16 23.59 -22.54
N VAL A 233 -19.34 22.52 -21.78
CA VAL A 233 -18.66 21.22 -22.00
C VAL A 233 -19.31 20.44 -23.14
N PHE A 234 -20.64 20.53 -23.29
CA PHE A 234 -21.36 19.98 -24.43
C PHE A 234 -21.86 21.10 -25.34
N THR A 235 -21.85 20.83 -26.65
CA THR A 235 -22.59 21.64 -27.61
C THR A 235 -24.10 21.35 -27.48
N THR A 236 -24.94 22.32 -27.84
CA THR A 236 -26.39 22.28 -27.60
C THR A 236 -27.08 21.01 -28.13
N SER A 237 -26.57 20.41 -29.21
CA SER A 237 -27.16 19.25 -29.89
C SER A 237 -26.39 17.93 -29.74
N SER A 238 -25.22 17.92 -29.09
CA SER A 238 -24.38 16.70 -28.99
C SER A 238 -24.58 15.97 -27.66
N GLU A 239 -24.55 14.63 -27.71
CA GLU A 239 -24.45 13.75 -26.53
C GLU A 239 -23.00 13.41 -26.16
N VAL A 240 -22.05 13.85 -26.99
CA VAL A 240 -20.62 13.58 -26.86
C VAL A 240 -19.88 14.90 -26.71
N ALA A 241 -18.99 14.96 -25.73
CA ALA A 241 -18.21 16.13 -25.44
C ALA A 241 -17.14 16.30 -26.53
N PRO A 242 -16.92 17.52 -27.05
CA PRO A 242 -15.97 17.73 -28.13
C PRO A 242 -14.56 17.29 -27.69
N PRO A 243 -13.84 16.49 -28.49
CA PRO A 243 -12.50 16.03 -28.14
C PRO A 243 -11.50 17.18 -27.98
N GLU A 244 -11.70 18.30 -28.67
CA GLU A 244 -10.89 19.51 -28.55
C GLU A 244 -11.00 20.21 -27.18
N SER A 245 -12.10 19.98 -26.45
CA SER A 245 -12.29 20.51 -25.10
C SER A 245 -11.78 19.55 -24.02
N ARG A 246 -11.15 18.43 -24.42
CA ARG A 246 -10.61 17.43 -23.50
C ARG A 246 -9.21 17.82 -23.04
N LEU A 247 -9.01 17.87 -21.72
CA LEU A 247 -7.68 17.94 -21.12
C LEU A 247 -7.09 16.54 -20.98
N HIS A 248 -5.96 16.34 -21.65
CA HIS A 248 -5.14 15.14 -21.60
C HIS A 248 -4.15 15.19 -20.43
N VAL A 249 -3.40 14.10 -20.23
CA VAL A 249 -2.50 13.93 -19.07
C VAL A 249 -1.52 15.09 -18.91
N GLU A 250 -0.99 15.62 -20.03
CA GLU A 250 -0.04 16.73 -20.01
C GLU A 250 -0.71 18.04 -19.57
N ASP A 251 -1.89 18.38 -20.12
CA ASP A 251 -2.63 19.58 -19.71
C ASP A 251 -3.00 19.54 -18.21
N LEU A 252 -3.37 18.35 -17.71
CA LEU A 252 -3.68 18.17 -16.29
C LEU A 252 -2.44 18.28 -15.39
N ARG A 253 -1.26 17.90 -15.90
CA ARG A 253 0.01 18.05 -15.19
C ARG A 253 0.37 19.52 -15.05
N GLU A 254 0.24 20.30 -16.12
CA GLU A 254 0.45 21.75 -16.09
C GLU A 254 -0.49 22.43 -15.09
N LEU A 255 -1.80 22.08 -15.10
CA LEU A 255 -2.77 22.58 -14.12
C LEU A 255 -2.39 22.25 -12.67
N LYS A 256 -1.86 21.05 -12.44
CA LYS A 256 -1.40 20.61 -11.12
C LYS A 256 -0.17 21.39 -10.66
N GLU A 257 0.73 21.71 -11.56
CA GLU A 257 1.98 22.43 -11.28
C GLU A 257 1.78 23.95 -11.11
N GLY A 258 0.65 24.49 -11.59
CA GLY A 258 0.21 25.86 -11.28
C GLY A 258 0.95 26.95 -12.06
N VAL A 259 1.17 26.73 -13.36
CA VAL A 259 1.63 27.76 -14.30
C VAL A 259 0.47 28.66 -14.73
#